data_AF-A0A1Q3HSY2-F1
#
_entry.id   AF-A0A1Q3HSY2-F1
#
_cell.length_a   1.000
_cell.length_b   1.000
_cell.length_c   1.000
_cell.angle_alpha   90.00
_cell.angle_beta   90.00
_cell.angle_gamma   90.00
#
_symmetry.space_group_name_H-M   'P 1'
#
loop_
_entity.id
_entity.type
_entity.pdbx_description
1 polymer ?
#
loop_
_entity_poly.entity_id
_entity_poly.type
_entity_poly.pdbx_seq_one_letter_code
_entity_poly.pdbx_strand_id
1 'polypeptide(L)'
;MRCYLVALSSLLFLSAGCLHAKALPALPASHGALSLALDKYLELPTSPPGAPKPVGTPEVVVEPAQAPSIFAEAVQLLRGTPTEAEVRQASEDLTAACEASFQQACDFLREHFKAPKRLSGDLPKYPREAFKNKAFALVVIRCRFGVDGRSRDCEVLESAPYGFTEAMFAAIEGARFQPATLAGHPIEIPYTIKAQMSPGGVSLSPEQKLEWVRMRAKAFPRSVWAWFDLASTLARQLPEDPAYLPALRHLNELDTEYWWSAGELAWAHAREGRYAEAAPLARRARTEAPGNPYVLEVSAATHFGLGQCEEAVAEQRRAVDGLPKEWPAPERERFVNQLQAYTRRCGR
;
A
#
# COMPACT_ATOMS: atom_id res chain seq x y z
N MET A 1 -34.92 -54.15 -39.30
CA MET A 1 -33.95 -54.95 -38.51
C MET A 1 -32.64 -54.17 -38.40
N ARG A 2 -32.37 -53.61 -37.22
CA ARG A 2 -31.10 -53.19 -36.60
C ARG A 2 -31.26 -51.86 -35.85
N CYS A 3 -31.75 -52.01 -34.61
CA CYS A 3 -31.44 -51.12 -33.51
C CYS A 3 -29.93 -51.08 -33.30
N TYR A 4 -29.37 -49.90 -33.09
CA TYR A 4 -28.16 -49.75 -32.28
C TYR A 4 -28.40 -48.64 -31.26
N LEU A 5 -28.54 -49.08 -30.01
CA LEU A 5 -28.30 -48.26 -28.83
C LEU A 5 -26.86 -47.75 -28.89
N VAL A 6 -26.66 -46.45 -28.71
CA VAL A 6 -25.41 -45.94 -28.15
C VAL A 6 -25.76 -45.10 -26.93
N ALA A 7 -25.25 -45.56 -25.80
CA ALA A 7 -25.54 -45.09 -24.47
C ALA A 7 -25.10 -43.63 -24.27
N LEU A 8 -26.00 -42.83 -23.68
CA LEU A 8 -25.69 -41.56 -23.05
C LEU A 8 -24.88 -41.83 -21.78
N SER A 9 -23.55 -41.84 -21.90
CA SER A 9 -22.66 -41.76 -20.74
C SER A 9 -22.50 -40.30 -20.34
N SER A 10 -23.36 -39.86 -19.42
CA SER A 10 -23.26 -38.59 -18.73
C SER A 10 -22.00 -38.55 -17.87
N LEU A 11 -20.88 -38.08 -18.43
CA LEU A 11 -19.71 -37.65 -17.67
C LEU A 11 -20.06 -36.33 -16.97
N LEU A 12 -20.53 -36.45 -15.73
CA LEU A 12 -20.54 -35.38 -14.74
C LEU A 12 -19.08 -34.96 -14.51
N PHE A 13 -18.58 -34.01 -15.30
CA PHE A 13 -17.45 -33.19 -14.90
C PHE A 13 -17.93 -32.31 -13.75
N LEU A 14 -17.79 -32.83 -12.53
CA LEU A 14 -17.65 -32.01 -11.34
C LEU A 14 -16.43 -31.13 -11.59
N SER A 15 -16.67 -29.91 -12.07
CA SER A 15 -15.70 -28.84 -12.04
C SER A 15 -15.42 -28.57 -10.57
N ALA A 16 -14.45 -29.29 -10.01
CA ALA A 16 -13.74 -28.86 -8.83
C ALA A 16 -13.20 -27.47 -9.19
N GLY A 17 -13.87 -26.43 -8.68
CA GLY A 17 -13.38 -25.07 -8.81
C GLY A 17 -11.95 -25.09 -8.33
N CYS A 18 -11.00 -24.78 -9.21
CA CYS A 18 -9.63 -24.52 -8.81
C CYS A 18 -9.67 -23.31 -7.86
N LEU A 19 -9.80 -23.59 -6.56
CA LEU A 19 -9.36 -22.68 -5.52
C LEU A 19 -7.90 -22.42 -5.83
N HIS A 20 -7.62 -21.24 -6.39
CA HIS A 20 -6.26 -20.78 -6.58
C HIS A 20 -5.68 -20.60 -5.17
N ALA A 21 -5.01 -21.62 -4.66
CA ALA A 21 -4.34 -21.53 -3.37
C ALA A 21 -3.43 -20.30 -3.39
N LYS A 22 -3.61 -19.39 -2.42
CA LYS A 22 -2.81 -18.17 -2.31
C LYS A 22 -1.34 -18.59 -2.22
N ALA A 23 -0.51 -18.09 -3.13
CA ALA A 23 0.90 -18.48 -3.19
C ALA A 23 1.63 -18.05 -1.91
N LEU A 24 2.24 -19.02 -1.22
CA LEU A 24 3.09 -18.76 -0.06
C LEU A 24 4.47 -18.25 -0.52
N PRO A 25 5.12 -17.39 0.27
CA PRO A 25 6.47 -16.94 -0.07
C PRO A 25 7.47 -18.10 0.06
N ALA A 26 8.44 -18.14 -0.85
CA ALA A 26 9.61 -19.01 -0.72
C ALA A 26 10.59 -18.41 0.31
N LEU A 27 11.32 -19.28 1.01
CA LEU A 27 12.38 -18.91 1.95
C LEU A 27 13.76 -19.31 1.39
N PRO A 28 14.84 -18.60 1.75
CA PRO A 28 14.88 -17.41 2.60
C PRO A 28 14.26 -16.18 1.92
N ALA A 29 13.68 -15.28 2.72
CA ALA A 29 13.14 -14.01 2.27
C ALA A 29 13.43 -12.94 3.32
N SER A 30 13.58 -11.69 2.89
CA SER A 30 13.76 -10.57 3.80
C SER A 30 12.46 -10.24 4.55
N HIS A 31 12.59 -9.53 5.67
CA HIS A 31 11.46 -8.98 6.40
C HIS A 31 10.53 -8.16 5.46
N GLY A 32 11.09 -7.28 4.65
CA GLY A 32 10.34 -6.47 3.68
C GLY A 32 9.62 -7.27 2.59
N ALA A 33 10.23 -8.34 2.09
CA ALA A 33 9.54 -9.20 1.13
C ALA A 33 8.37 -9.95 1.78
N LEU A 34 8.56 -10.43 3.01
CA LEU A 34 7.54 -11.17 3.76
C LEU A 34 6.40 -10.28 4.24
N SER A 35 6.70 -9.04 4.66
CA SER A 35 5.68 -8.08 5.11
C SER A 35 4.71 -7.70 3.99
N LEU A 36 5.20 -7.45 2.76
CA LEU A 36 4.36 -7.25 1.57
C LEU A 36 3.61 -8.50 1.14
N ALA A 37 4.27 -9.67 1.21
CA ALA A 37 3.64 -10.93 0.83
C ALA A 37 2.47 -11.27 1.77
N LEU A 38 2.64 -11.04 3.08
CA LEU A 38 1.62 -11.33 4.07
C LEU A 38 0.45 -10.37 3.98
N ASP A 39 0.73 -9.08 3.77
CA ASP A 39 -0.30 -8.06 3.52
C ASP A 39 -1.24 -8.48 2.37
N LYS A 40 -0.64 -8.89 1.24
CA LYS A 40 -1.37 -9.41 0.08
C LYS A 40 -2.09 -10.72 0.39
N TYR A 41 -1.47 -11.63 1.14
CA TYR A 41 -2.07 -12.92 1.49
C TYR A 41 -3.33 -12.75 2.33
N LEU A 42 -3.28 -11.84 3.31
CA LEU A 42 -4.38 -11.53 4.21
C LEU A 42 -5.43 -10.60 3.60
N GLU A 43 -5.14 -9.98 2.45
CA GLU A 43 -5.99 -8.94 1.83
C GLU A 43 -6.29 -7.81 2.84
N LEU A 44 -5.24 -7.40 3.57
CA LEU A 44 -5.39 -6.35 4.56
C LEU A 44 -5.82 -5.04 3.89
N PRO A 45 -6.60 -4.19 4.57
CA PRO A 45 -7.04 -2.90 4.04
C PRO A 45 -5.92 -1.85 4.12
N THR A 46 -4.69 -2.20 3.71
CA THR A 46 -3.58 -1.26 3.65
C THR A 46 -3.56 -0.53 2.31
N SER A 47 -3.20 0.74 2.37
CA SER A 47 -3.13 1.58 1.18
C SER A 47 -1.86 1.26 0.37
N PRO A 48 -1.95 1.13 -0.97
CA PRO A 48 -0.76 1.08 -1.81
C PRO A 48 0.05 2.39 -1.72
N PRO A 49 1.32 2.39 -2.14
CA PRO A 49 2.12 3.61 -2.16
C PRO A 49 1.51 4.65 -3.09
N GLY A 50 1.45 5.90 -2.65
CA GLY A 50 0.82 7.00 -3.38
C GLY A 50 -0.69 6.82 -3.58
N ALA A 51 -1.34 6.01 -2.74
CA ALA A 51 -2.79 5.90 -2.70
C ALA A 51 -3.44 7.28 -2.54
N PRO A 52 -4.61 7.50 -3.15
CA PRO A 52 -5.38 8.70 -2.88
C PRO A 52 -5.72 8.77 -1.39
N LYS A 53 -5.45 9.92 -0.80
CA LYS A 53 -5.83 10.22 0.58
C LYS A 53 -6.79 11.39 0.59
N PRO A 54 -7.63 11.50 1.62
CA PRO A 54 -8.31 12.74 1.95
C PRO A 54 -7.28 13.89 1.97
N VAL A 55 -7.71 15.11 1.65
CA VAL A 55 -6.80 16.27 1.70
C VAL A 55 -6.31 16.40 3.13
N GLY A 56 -4.98 16.44 3.29
CA GLY A 56 -4.34 16.11 4.54
C GLY A 56 -2.86 16.49 4.57
N THR A 57 -2.51 17.63 3.98
CA THR A 57 -1.29 18.34 4.38
C THR A 57 -1.71 19.45 5.33
N PRO A 58 -1.99 19.15 6.60
CA PRO A 58 -2.32 20.20 7.54
C PRO A 58 -1.10 21.11 7.70
N GLU A 59 -1.27 22.40 7.43
CA GLU A 59 -0.24 23.40 7.77
C GLU A 59 -0.06 23.51 9.30
N VAL A 60 -1.00 22.97 10.08
CA VAL A 60 -1.09 23.10 11.54
C VAL A 60 -0.86 21.76 12.23
N VAL A 61 0.16 21.72 13.09
CA VAL A 61 0.43 20.57 13.98
C VAL A 61 -0.64 20.53 15.08
N VAL A 62 -1.34 19.40 15.19
CA VAL A 62 -2.34 19.15 16.24
C VAL A 62 -1.70 18.46 17.44
N GLU A 63 -1.88 19.00 18.64
CA GLU A 63 -1.42 18.34 19.86
C GLU A 63 -2.34 17.15 20.20
N PRO A 64 -1.81 16.04 20.76
CA PRO A 64 -2.63 14.86 21.09
C PRO A 64 -3.83 15.15 22.00
N ALA A 65 -3.73 16.15 22.87
CA ALA A 65 -4.82 16.57 23.76
C ALA A 65 -5.98 17.27 23.03
N GLN A 66 -5.72 17.85 21.85
CA GLN A 66 -6.72 18.55 21.03
C GLN A 66 -7.41 17.63 20.04
N ALA A 67 -6.76 16.52 19.66
CA ALA A 67 -7.26 15.61 18.65
C ALA A 67 -8.71 15.10 18.90
N PRO A 68 -9.14 14.78 20.15
CA PRO A 68 -10.51 14.35 20.39
C PRO A 68 -11.58 15.41 20.10
N SER A 69 -11.33 16.69 20.42
CA SER A 69 -12.30 17.75 20.16
C SER A 69 -12.37 18.10 18.68
N ILE A 70 -11.20 18.20 18.02
CA ILE A 70 -11.10 18.43 16.58
C ILE A 70 -11.85 17.34 15.79
N PHE A 71 -11.63 16.07 16.17
CA PHE A 71 -12.37 14.95 15.59
C PHE A 71 -13.89 15.08 15.79
N ALA A 72 -14.34 15.41 17.01
CA ALA A 72 -15.76 15.53 17.31
C ALA A 72 -16.45 16.63 16.49
N GLU A 73 -15.78 17.77 16.33
CA GLU A 73 -16.28 18.91 15.52
C GLU A 73 -16.37 18.54 14.03
N ALA A 74 -15.29 17.96 13.46
CA ALA A 74 -15.26 17.53 12.07
C ALA A 74 -16.35 16.47 11.76
N VAL A 75 -16.51 15.48 12.63
CA VAL A 75 -17.57 14.46 12.47
C VAL A 75 -18.96 15.06 12.58
N GLN A 76 -19.17 16.02 13.49
CA GLN A 76 -20.46 16.67 13.65
C GLN A 76 -20.83 17.53 12.42
N LEU A 77 -19.86 18.22 11.84
CA LEU A 77 -20.00 18.95 10.59
C LEU A 77 -20.41 18.02 9.44
N LEU A 78 -19.72 16.88 9.31
CA LEU A 78 -19.99 15.87 8.25
C LEU A 78 -21.34 15.16 8.38
N ARG A 79 -21.99 15.19 9.56
CA ARG A 79 -23.37 14.68 9.73
C ARG A 79 -24.44 15.60 9.12
N GLY A 80 -24.09 16.86 8.86
CA GLY A 80 -24.99 17.86 8.30
C GLY A 80 -25.03 17.87 6.78
N THR A 81 -25.18 19.08 6.23
CA THR A 81 -25.11 19.37 4.79
C THR A 81 -23.97 20.36 4.51
N PRO A 82 -22.72 19.97 4.77
CA PRO A 82 -21.57 20.86 4.63
C PRO A 82 -21.37 21.28 3.17
N THR A 83 -20.84 22.48 2.99
CA THR A 83 -20.29 22.96 1.73
C THR A 83 -19.01 22.19 1.35
N GLU A 84 -18.60 22.23 0.08
CA GLU A 84 -17.36 21.59 -0.37
C GLU A 84 -16.12 22.07 0.42
N ALA A 85 -16.07 23.36 0.77
CA ALA A 85 -14.99 23.93 1.57
C ALA A 85 -14.96 23.36 3.00
N GLU A 86 -16.13 23.18 3.61
CA GLU A 86 -16.28 22.58 4.94
C GLU A 86 -15.91 21.09 4.93
N VAL A 87 -16.27 20.34 3.87
CA VAL A 87 -15.84 18.93 3.71
C VAL A 87 -14.32 18.84 3.61
N ARG A 88 -13.68 19.75 2.87
CA ARG A 88 -12.21 19.82 2.77
C ARG A 88 -11.57 20.14 4.12
N GLN A 89 -12.08 21.13 4.84
CA GLN A 89 -11.56 21.46 6.17
C GLN A 89 -11.70 20.29 7.15
N ALA A 90 -12.87 19.64 7.18
CA ALA A 90 -13.10 18.47 8.02
C ALA A 90 -12.14 17.31 7.67
N SER A 91 -11.81 17.12 6.39
CA SER A 91 -10.81 16.15 5.94
C SER A 91 -9.41 16.46 6.48
N GLU A 92 -9.01 17.73 6.44
CA GLU A 92 -7.71 18.19 6.95
C GLU A 92 -7.62 18.01 8.47
N ASP A 93 -8.68 18.38 9.20
CA ASP A 93 -8.79 18.25 10.65
C ASP A 93 -8.73 16.79 11.11
N LEU A 94 -9.44 15.91 10.41
CA LEU A 94 -9.41 14.46 10.68
C LEU A 94 -8.03 13.87 10.38
N THR A 95 -7.37 14.31 9.30
CA THR A 95 -6.01 13.86 8.99
C THR A 95 -5.04 14.30 10.09
N ALA A 96 -5.10 15.56 10.50
CA ALA A 96 -4.26 16.09 11.56
C ALA A 96 -4.49 15.39 12.91
N ALA A 97 -5.73 15.08 13.26
CA ALA A 97 -6.05 14.29 14.45
C ALA A 97 -5.47 12.86 14.36
N CYS A 98 -5.55 12.22 13.17
CA CYS A 98 -4.93 10.91 12.95
C CYS A 98 -3.41 10.97 13.11
N GLU A 99 -2.74 11.96 12.53
CA GLU A 99 -1.29 12.18 12.67
C GLU A 99 -0.87 12.45 14.13
N ALA A 100 -1.73 13.12 14.90
CA ALA A 100 -1.60 13.29 16.35
C ALA A 100 -1.85 11.99 17.16
N SER A 101 -1.84 10.84 16.48
CA SER A 101 -2.02 9.49 17.04
C SER A 101 -3.41 9.23 17.64
N PHE A 102 -4.43 9.97 17.21
CA PHE A 102 -5.81 9.71 17.61
C PHE A 102 -6.46 8.65 16.70
N GLN A 103 -6.37 7.38 17.12
CA GLN A 103 -6.76 6.23 16.31
C GLN A 103 -8.19 6.30 15.75
N GLN A 104 -9.15 6.87 16.49
CA GLN A 104 -10.53 7.01 16.01
C GLN A 104 -10.63 7.89 14.75
N ALA A 105 -9.77 8.90 14.61
CA ALA A 105 -9.72 9.71 13.39
C ALA A 105 -9.16 8.90 12.20
N CYS A 106 -8.09 8.14 12.42
CA CYS A 106 -7.53 7.26 11.40
C CYS A 106 -8.54 6.20 10.93
N ASP A 107 -9.27 5.59 11.87
CA ASP A 107 -10.30 4.60 11.57
C ASP A 107 -11.47 5.25 10.81
N PHE A 108 -11.91 6.44 11.22
CA PHE A 108 -12.97 7.16 10.53
C PHE A 108 -12.59 7.49 9.08
N LEU A 109 -11.39 8.01 8.83
CA LEU A 109 -10.91 8.28 7.47
C LEU A 109 -10.90 7.00 6.62
N ARG A 110 -10.37 5.89 7.18
CA ARG A 110 -10.30 4.59 6.48
C ARG A 110 -11.68 4.04 6.12
N GLU A 111 -12.63 4.15 7.04
CA GLU A 111 -13.97 3.55 6.89
C GLU A 111 -14.92 4.40 6.04
N HIS A 112 -14.77 5.73 6.11
CA HIS A 112 -15.71 6.67 5.49
C HIS A 112 -15.19 7.35 4.23
N PHE A 113 -13.91 7.16 3.87
CA PHE A 113 -13.39 7.59 2.58
C PHE A 113 -13.68 6.56 1.49
N LYS A 114 -14.15 7.03 0.33
CA LYS A 114 -14.31 6.23 -0.88
C LYS A 114 -13.54 6.88 -2.02
N ALA A 115 -12.62 6.12 -2.60
CA ALA A 115 -11.85 6.54 -3.77
C ALA A 115 -12.76 6.75 -5.00
N PRO A 116 -12.36 7.64 -5.93
CA PRO A 116 -13.12 7.89 -7.15
C PRO A 116 -13.15 6.65 -8.05
N LYS A 117 -14.23 6.48 -8.79
CA LYS A 117 -14.41 5.35 -9.71
C LYS A 117 -14.66 5.84 -11.12
N ARG A 118 -13.94 5.31 -12.10
CA ARG A 118 -14.19 5.62 -13.50
C ARG A 118 -15.60 5.15 -13.91
N LEU A 119 -16.36 6.05 -14.52
CA LEU A 119 -17.72 5.81 -15.03
C LEU A 119 -17.74 5.57 -16.53
N SER A 120 -17.04 6.40 -17.30
CA SER A 120 -17.05 6.33 -18.77
C SER A 120 -15.76 6.88 -19.40
N GLY A 121 -15.73 6.93 -20.73
CA GLY A 121 -14.60 7.38 -21.55
C GLY A 121 -13.83 6.23 -22.19
N ASP A 122 -13.08 6.52 -23.24
CA ASP A 122 -12.28 5.54 -23.98
C ASP A 122 -11.07 5.05 -23.17
N LEU A 123 -10.81 3.75 -23.20
CA LEU A 123 -9.55 3.20 -22.67
C LEU A 123 -8.35 3.74 -23.50
N PRO A 124 -7.16 3.85 -22.88
CA PRO A 124 -5.95 4.25 -23.59
C PRO A 124 -5.71 3.34 -24.80
N LYS A 125 -5.61 3.94 -25.98
CA LYS A 125 -5.34 3.21 -27.22
C LYS A 125 -3.85 2.95 -27.32
N TYR A 126 -3.46 1.69 -27.13
CA TYR A 126 -2.07 1.28 -27.18
C TYR A 126 -1.47 1.48 -28.59
N PRO A 127 -0.33 2.20 -28.70
CA PRO A 127 0.34 2.43 -29.97
C PRO A 127 0.81 1.11 -30.62
N ARG A 128 0.56 0.94 -31.93
CA ARG A 128 0.92 -0.30 -32.66
C ARG A 128 2.41 -0.63 -32.56
N GLU A 129 3.26 0.40 -32.53
CA GLU A 129 4.71 0.25 -32.42
C GLU A 129 5.12 -0.41 -31.10
N ALA A 130 4.45 -0.10 -29.99
CA ALA A 130 4.72 -0.71 -28.70
C ALA A 130 4.47 -2.24 -28.72
N PHE A 131 3.44 -2.70 -29.43
CA PHE A 131 3.20 -4.14 -29.63
C PHE A 131 4.29 -4.79 -30.47
N LYS A 132 4.72 -4.14 -31.57
CA LYS A 132 5.80 -4.65 -32.44
C LYS A 132 7.10 -4.84 -31.65
N ASN A 133 7.41 -3.88 -30.79
CA ASN A 133 8.64 -3.85 -30.00
C ASN A 133 8.52 -4.61 -28.67
N LYS A 134 7.38 -5.27 -28.38
CA LYS A 134 7.10 -5.96 -27.11
C LYS A 134 7.45 -5.10 -25.90
N ALA A 135 7.15 -3.80 -25.99
CA ALA A 135 7.62 -2.81 -25.05
C ALA A 135 6.93 -2.96 -23.70
N PHE A 136 7.71 -3.20 -22.65
CA PHE A 136 7.25 -3.09 -21.28
C PHE A 136 7.35 -1.63 -20.82
N ALA A 137 6.22 -1.01 -20.47
CA ALA A 137 6.20 0.39 -20.06
C ALA A 137 5.26 0.63 -18.89
N LEU A 138 5.56 1.66 -18.10
CA LEU A 138 4.69 2.15 -17.05
C LEU A 138 4.54 3.66 -17.23
N VAL A 139 3.31 4.15 -17.12
CA VAL A 139 3.04 5.57 -16.94
C VAL A 139 2.47 5.80 -15.54
N VAL A 140 2.85 6.91 -14.93
CA VAL A 140 2.29 7.38 -13.66
C VAL A 140 1.89 8.84 -13.85
N ILE A 141 0.61 9.14 -13.68
CA ILE A 141 0.03 10.48 -13.85
C ILE A 141 -0.71 10.84 -12.57
N ARG A 142 -0.44 12.02 -12.01
CA ARG A 142 -1.20 12.57 -10.89
C ARG A 142 -2.13 13.66 -11.40
N CYS A 143 -3.40 13.61 -11.05
CA CYS A 143 -4.38 14.64 -11.39
C CYS A 143 -5.12 15.08 -10.13
N ARG A 144 -5.78 16.24 -10.20
CA ARG A 144 -6.85 16.60 -9.26
C ARG A 144 -8.19 16.11 -9.80
N PHE A 145 -8.92 15.36 -8.99
CA PHE A 145 -10.24 14.84 -9.35
C PHE A 145 -11.30 15.66 -8.62
N GLY A 146 -12.10 16.42 -9.37
CA GLY A 146 -13.09 17.33 -8.81
C GLY A 146 -14.39 16.65 -8.39
N VAL A 147 -15.18 17.35 -7.59
CA VAL A 147 -16.54 16.92 -7.19
C VAL A 147 -17.50 16.81 -8.37
N ASP A 148 -17.17 17.42 -9.50
CA ASP A 148 -17.89 17.34 -10.78
C ASP A 148 -17.58 16.07 -11.59
N GLY A 149 -16.70 15.20 -11.08
CA GLY A 149 -16.32 13.95 -11.73
C GLY A 149 -15.35 14.12 -12.89
N ARG A 150 -14.66 15.25 -13.00
CA ARG A 150 -13.63 15.51 -14.02
C ARG A 150 -12.23 15.57 -13.41
N SER A 151 -11.24 15.19 -14.20
CA SER A 151 -9.83 15.39 -13.88
C SER A 151 -9.35 16.77 -14.35
N ARG A 152 -8.50 17.42 -13.55
CA ARG A 152 -7.81 18.69 -13.85
C ARG A 152 -6.37 18.64 -13.33
N ASP A 153 -5.55 19.60 -13.78
CA ASP A 153 -4.18 19.80 -13.31
C ASP A 153 -3.32 18.52 -13.31
N CYS A 154 -3.40 17.76 -14.39
CA CYS A 154 -2.69 16.49 -14.53
C CYS A 154 -1.19 16.70 -14.79
N GLU A 155 -0.35 16.07 -13.97
CA GLU A 155 1.10 16.05 -14.05
C GLU A 155 1.60 14.63 -14.34
N VAL A 156 2.49 14.49 -15.32
CA VAL A 156 3.16 13.20 -15.61
C VAL A 156 4.32 13.02 -14.64
N LEU A 157 4.24 12.02 -13.76
CA LEU A 157 5.29 11.66 -12.80
C LEU A 157 6.27 10.64 -13.37
N GLU A 158 5.78 9.72 -14.21
CA GLU A 158 6.59 8.82 -15.02
C GLU A 158 6.08 8.81 -16.45
N SER A 159 6.91 9.19 -17.40
CA SER A 159 6.61 9.11 -18.83
C SER A 159 6.97 7.74 -19.39
N ALA A 160 6.11 7.22 -20.24
CA ALA A 160 6.34 6.01 -21.03
C ALA A 160 6.63 6.33 -22.51
N PRO A 161 7.46 5.50 -23.18
CA PRO A 161 7.77 5.67 -24.61
C PRO A 161 6.61 5.27 -25.54
N TYR A 162 6.86 5.41 -26.85
CA TYR A 162 5.99 4.97 -27.95
C TYR A 162 4.63 5.66 -28.07
N GLY A 163 4.43 6.80 -27.40
CA GLY A 163 3.14 7.49 -27.38
C GLY A 163 2.19 7.00 -26.29
N PHE A 164 2.65 6.15 -25.36
CA PHE A 164 1.79 5.60 -24.31
C PHE A 164 1.38 6.65 -23.28
N THR A 165 2.26 7.62 -22.98
CA THR A 165 1.95 8.73 -22.06
C THR A 165 0.78 9.56 -22.58
N GLU A 166 0.85 9.95 -23.85
CA GLU A 166 -0.13 10.79 -24.54
C GLU A 166 -1.47 10.07 -24.67
N ALA A 167 -1.46 8.79 -25.00
CA ALA A 167 -2.67 7.96 -25.05
C ALA A 167 -3.35 7.84 -23.69
N MET A 168 -2.56 7.76 -22.61
CA MET A 168 -3.07 7.70 -21.24
C MET A 168 -3.64 9.04 -20.79
N PHE A 169 -2.97 10.14 -21.09
CA PHE A 169 -3.45 11.48 -20.79
C PHE A 169 -4.79 11.77 -21.48
N ALA A 170 -4.89 11.51 -22.79
CA ALA A 170 -6.13 11.67 -23.55
C ALA A 170 -7.29 10.82 -23.01
N ALA A 171 -6.99 9.60 -22.56
CA ALA A 171 -7.99 8.71 -21.95
C ALA A 171 -8.50 9.22 -20.59
N ILE A 172 -7.65 9.89 -19.80
CA ILE A 172 -8.02 10.47 -18.51
C ILE A 172 -8.87 11.73 -18.73
N GLU A 173 -8.43 12.64 -19.60
CA GLU A 173 -9.16 13.89 -19.91
C GLU A 173 -10.54 13.62 -20.51
N GLY A 174 -10.67 12.59 -21.35
CA GLY A 174 -11.93 12.18 -21.96
C GLY A 174 -12.87 11.40 -21.03
N ALA A 175 -12.41 11.02 -19.83
CA ALA A 175 -13.20 10.19 -18.92
C ALA A 175 -14.15 11.02 -18.04
N ARG A 176 -15.10 10.31 -17.43
CA ARG A 176 -15.88 10.78 -16.28
C ARG A 176 -15.69 9.83 -15.13
N PHE A 177 -15.66 10.39 -13.93
CA PHE A 177 -15.46 9.66 -12.69
C PHE A 177 -16.61 9.96 -11.73
N GLN A 178 -16.96 8.97 -10.93
CA GLN A 178 -17.65 9.19 -9.68
C GLN A 178 -16.63 9.88 -8.76
N PRO A 179 -16.99 11.03 -8.15
CA PRO A 179 -16.06 11.75 -7.28
C PRO A 179 -15.70 10.90 -6.06
N ALA A 180 -14.55 11.22 -5.46
CA ALA A 180 -14.22 10.70 -4.15
C ALA A 180 -15.26 11.21 -3.13
N THR A 181 -15.50 10.45 -2.07
CA THR A 181 -16.38 10.91 -0.99
C THR A 181 -15.76 10.69 0.38
N LEU A 182 -15.97 11.63 1.30
CA LEU A 182 -15.71 11.47 2.73
C LEU A 182 -17.04 11.53 3.48
N ALA A 183 -17.36 10.48 4.24
CA ALA A 183 -18.65 10.35 4.94
C ALA A 183 -19.87 10.54 4.01
N GLY A 184 -19.72 10.18 2.74
CA GLY A 184 -20.77 10.32 1.70
C GLY A 184 -20.78 11.67 0.97
N HIS A 185 -20.01 12.66 1.41
CA HIS A 185 -19.92 13.97 0.77
C HIS A 185 -18.83 14.00 -0.29
N PRO A 186 -19.09 14.49 -1.51
CA PRO A 186 -18.06 14.65 -2.54
C PRO A 186 -16.90 15.53 -2.08
N ILE A 187 -15.67 15.12 -2.38
CA ILE A 187 -14.45 15.86 -2.05
C ILE A 187 -13.48 15.84 -3.23
N GLU A 188 -12.86 16.99 -3.51
CA GLU A 188 -11.72 17.06 -4.44
C GLU A 188 -10.48 16.43 -3.80
N ILE A 189 -9.77 15.59 -4.56
CA ILE A 189 -8.53 14.97 -4.10
C ILE A 189 -7.44 14.97 -5.18
N PRO A 190 -6.16 14.94 -4.79
CA PRO A 190 -5.11 14.43 -5.67
C PRO A 190 -5.29 12.91 -5.87
N TYR A 191 -5.20 12.45 -7.11
CA TYR A 191 -5.33 11.04 -7.46
C TYR A 191 -4.22 10.61 -8.43
N THR A 192 -3.47 9.58 -8.05
CA THR A 192 -2.37 9.03 -8.86
C THR A 192 -2.84 7.80 -9.63
N ILE A 193 -2.73 7.87 -10.95
CA ILE A 193 -3.08 6.82 -11.89
C ILE A 193 -1.80 6.13 -12.34
N LYS A 194 -1.66 4.85 -12.01
CA LYS A 194 -0.59 3.97 -12.48
C LYS A 194 -1.17 3.06 -13.57
N ALA A 195 -0.57 3.06 -14.75
CA ALA A 195 -0.95 2.14 -15.83
C ALA A 195 0.28 1.46 -16.42
N GLN A 196 0.21 0.13 -16.52
CA GLN A 196 1.27 -0.69 -17.09
C GLN A 196 0.84 -1.22 -18.46
N MET A 197 1.75 -1.13 -19.42
CA MET A 197 1.66 -1.79 -20.71
C MET A 197 2.60 -2.99 -20.74
N SER A 198 2.05 -4.19 -20.95
CA SER A 198 2.82 -5.39 -21.27
C SER A 198 2.17 -6.15 -22.43
N PRO A 199 2.52 -5.82 -23.68
CA PRO A 199 1.95 -6.46 -24.86
C PRO A 199 2.25 -7.96 -24.90
N GLY A 200 1.25 -8.78 -25.21
CA GLY A 200 1.42 -10.23 -25.43
C GLY A 200 1.79 -11.05 -24.18
N GLY A 201 1.59 -10.49 -22.97
CA GLY A 201 1.87 -11.20 -21.72
C GLY A 201 3.36 -11.38 -21.43
N VAL A 202 4.23 -10.61 -22.08
CA VAL A 202 5.68 -10.68 -21.87
C VAL A 202 6.01 -10.33 -20.41
N SER A 203 6.75 -11.20 -19.75
CA SER A 203 7.31 -10.98 -18.42
C SER A 203 8.81 -10.77 -18.51
N LEU A 204 9.33 -9.78 -17.78
CA LEU A 204 10.77 -9.61 -17.61
C LEU A 204 11.33 -10.77 -16.76
N SER A 205 12.53 -11.26 -17.09
CA SER A 205 13.29 -12.11 -16.16
C SER A 205 13.61 -11.35 -14.87
N PRO A 206 13.99 -12.04 -13.77
CA PRO A 206 14.41 -11.36 -12.54
C PRO A 206 15.48 -10.29 -12.77
N GLU A 207 16.50 -10.58 -13.58
CA GLU A 207 17.61 -9.68 -13.89
C GLU A 207 17.15 -8.49 -14.73
N GLN A 208 16.35 -8.75 -15.77
CA GLN A 208 15.74 -7.70 -16.60
C GLN A 208 14.83 -6.79 -15.78
N LYS A 209 14.08 -7.37 -14.82
CA LYS A 209 13.22 -6.61 -13.92
C LYS A 209 14.02 -5.70 -13.01
N LEU A 210 15.11 -6.20 -12.43
CA LEU A 210 16.00 -5.42 -11.57
C LEU A 210 16.61 -4.23 -12.33
N GLU A 211 17.13 -4.47 -13.54
CA GLU A 211 17.68 -3.41 -14.39
C GLU A 211 16.62 -2.37 -14.72
N TRP A 212 15.43 -2.83 -15.12
CA TRP A 212 14.32 -1.94 -15.47
C TRP A 212 13.87 -1.05 -14.30
N VAL A 213 13.76 -1.59 -13.07
CA VAL A 213 13.37 -0.77 -11.90
C VAL A 213 14.48 0.19 -11.45
N ARG A 214 15.76 -0.17 -11.59
CA ARG A 214 16.89 0.76 -11.33
C ARG A 214 16.86 1.93 -12.30
N MET A 215 16.69 1.65 -13.59
CA MET A 215 16.57 2.67 -14.62
C MET A 215 15.38 3.60 -14.37
N ARG A 216 14.22 3.06 -13.96
CA ARG A 216 13.04 3.87 -13.61
C ARG A 216 13.26 4.78 -12.41
N ALA A 217 13.80 4.27 -11.30
CA ALA A 217 14.06 5.09 -10.11
C ALA A 217 15.03 6.24 -10.42
N LYS A 218 16.05 5.97 -11.25
CA LYS A 218 17.01 6.99 -11.71
C LYS A 218 16.35 8.04 -12.62
N ALA A 219 15.52 7.61 -13.57
CA ALA A 219 14.88 8.51 -14.53
C ALA A 219 13.76 9.36 -13.91
N PHE A 220 13.09 8.83 -12.89
CA PHE A 220 11.91 9.45 -12.27
C PHE A 220 12.09 9.62 -10.76
N PRO A 221 13.00 10.50 -10.31
CA PRO A 221 13.35 10.62 -8.90
C PRO A 221 12.20 11.10 -8.01
N ARG A 222 11.15 11.72 -8.56
CA ARG A 222 9.95 12.14 -7.82
C ARG A 222 8.82 11.10 -7.81
N SER A 223 8.99 9.95 -8.46
CA SER A 223 7.93 8.94 -8.52
C SER A 223 8.00 7.98 -7.34
N VAL A 224 6.98 8.03 -6.47
CA VAL A 224 6.75 7.06 -5.40
C VAL A 224 6.79 5.62 -5.97
N TRP A 225 6.14 5.39 -7.12
CA TRP A 225 6.05 4.06 -7.71
C TRP A 225 7.36 3.54 -8.30
N ALA A 226 8.24 4.42 -8.79
CA ALA A 226 9.56 4.01 -9.28
C ALA A 226 10.43 3.51 -8.12
N TRP A 227 10.43 4.25 -7.01
CA TRP A 227 11.19 3.89 -5.82
C TRP A 227 10.59 2.69 -5.07
N PHE A 228 9.27 2.56 -5.02
CA PHE A 228 8.60 1.36 -4.52
C PHE A 228 8.96 0.11 -5.33
N ASP A 229 8.90 0.19 -6.67
CA ASP A 229 9.21 -0.95 -7.52
C ASP A 229 10.70 -1.35 -7.38
N LEU A 230 11.61 -0.38 -7.18
CA LEU A 230 13.02 -0.66 -6.87
C LEU A 230 13.17 -1.33 -5.50
N ALA A 231 12.70 -0.68 -4.43
CA ALA A 231 12.87 -1.16 -3.07
C ALA A 231 12.23 -2.54 -2.87
N SER A 232 11.00 -2.76 -3.35
CA SER A 232 10.31 -4.05 -3.25
C SER A 232 10.98 -5.15 -4.09
N THR A 233 11.65 -4.80 -5.18
CA THR A 233 12.43 -5.77 -5.97
C THR A 233 13.72 -6.15 -5.27
N LEU A 234 14.43 -5.18 -4.68
CA LEU A 234 15.61 -5.44 -3.86
C LEU A 234 15.24 -6.30 -2.65
N ALA A 235 14.19 -5.96 -1.90
CA ALA A 235 13.71 -6.76 -0.77
C ALA A 235 13.49 -8.23 -1.14
N ARG A 236 12.93 -8.50 -2.33
CA ARG A 236 12.61 -9.86 -2.80
C ARG A 236 13.82 -10.62 -3.35
N GLN A 237 14.74 -9.95 -4.03
CA GLN A 237 15.81 -10.61 -4.80
C GLN A 237 17.19 -10.46 -4.19
N LEU A 238 17.50 -9.29 -3.64
CA LEU A 238 18.83 -8.87 -3.19
C LEU A 238 18.70 -7.95 -1.96
N PRO A 239 18.21 -8.42 -0.81
CA PRO A 239 17.98 -7.57 0.36
C PRO A 239 19.26 -7.00 0.98
N GLU A 240 20.41 -7.60 0.70
CA GLU A 240 21.74 -7.13 1.12
C GLU A 240 22.35 -6.10 0.14
N ASP A 241 21.65 -5.76 -0.95
CA ASP A 241 22.13 -4.75 -1.89
C ASP A 241 22.24 -3.38 -1.19
N PRO A 242 23.38 -2.67 -1.31
CA PRO A 242 23.58 -1.39 -0.64
C PRO A 242 22.59 -0.30 -1.08
N ALA A 243 21.89 -0.47 -2.20
CA ALA A 243 20.85 0.43 -2.66
C ALA A 243 19.49 0.22 -1.95
N TYR A 244 19.28 -0.86 -1.18
CA TYR A 244 17.99 -1.17 -0.58
C TYR A 244 17.54 -0.10 0.43
N LEU A 245 18.36 0.20 1.45
CA LEU A 245 18.03 1.22 2.45
C LEU A 245 17.95 2.64 1.87
N PRO A 246 18.86 3.09 0.96
CA PRO A 246 18.67 4.35 0.24
C PRO A 246 17.35 4.43 -0.52
N ALA A 247 16.93 3.36 -1.21
CA ALA A 247 15.67 3.33 -1.94
C ALA A 247 14.46 3.43 -1.00
N LEU A 248 14.50 2.76 0.15
CA LEU A 248 13.45 2.88 1.18
C LEU A 248 13.37 4.30 1.78
N ARG A 249 14.51 4.94 2.08
CA ARG A 249 14.54 6.32 2.58
C ARG A 249 13.92 7.28 1.59
N HIS A 250 14.35 7.21 0.33
CA HIS A 250 13.81 8.08 -0.72
C HIS A 250 12.31 7.84 -0.94
N LEU A 251 11.86 6.58 -0.91
CA LEU A 251 10.43 6.25 -0.96
C LEU A 251 9.66 6.89 0.21
N ASN A 252 10.20 6.79 1.43
CA ASN A 252 9.59 7.36 2.63
C ASN A 252 9.59 8.90 2.63
N GLU A 253 10.52 9.54 1.94
CA GLU A 253 10.52 10.99 1.76
C GLU A 253 9.41 11.45 0.79
N LEU A 254 9.13 10.64 -0.24
CA LEU A 254 8.08 10.93 -1.22
C LEU A 254 6.66 10.58 -0.70
N ASP A 255 6.54 9.59 0.18
CA ASP A 255 5.29 9.16 0.82
C ASP A 255 5.56 8.81 2.29
N THR A 256 5.52 9.82 3.15
CA THR A 256 5.89 9.74 4.58
C THR A 256 4.94 8.90 5.42
N GLU A 257 3.77 8.60 4.87
CA GLU A 257 2.72 7.82 5.51
C GLU A 257 2.63 6.41 4.90
N TYR A 258 3.50 6.06 3.95
CA TYR A 258 3.50 4.70 3.42
C TYR A 258 4.04 3.71 4.45
N TRP A 259 3.15 2.84 4.93
CA TRP A 259 3.43 1.92 6.04
C TRP A 259 4.67 1.06 5.83
N TRP A 260 4.90 0.60 4.60
CA TRP A 260 5.95 -0.38 4.31
C TRP A 260 7.33 0.26 4.38
N SER A 261 7.54 1.43 3.76
CA SER A 261 8.83 2.11 3.86
C SER A 261 9.13 2.56 5.29
N ALA A 262 8.12 3.05 6.01
CA ALA A 262 8.27 3.40 7.42
C ALA A 262 8.63 2.17 8.27
N GLY A 263 7.91 1.06 8.10
CA GLY A 263 8.11 -0.17 8.84
C GLY A 263 9.48 -0.80 8.59
N GLU A 264 9.94 -0.85 7.34
CA GLU A 264 11.25 -1.42 7.01
C GLU A 264 12.42 -0.54 7.48
N LEU A 265 12.27 0.79 7.44
CA LEU A 265 13.26 1.69 8.04
C LEU A 265 13.31 1.55 9.57
N ALA A 266 12.15 1.46 10.24
CA ALA A 266 12.07 1.18 11.67
C ALA A 266 12.72 -0.17 12.02
N TRP A 267 12.47 -1.20 11.22
CA TRP A 267 13.10 -2.51 11.38
C TRP A 267 14.62 -2.40 11.31
N ALA A 268 15.15 -1.72 10.29
CA ALA A 268 16.58 -1.51 10.14
C ALA A 268 17.19 -0.79 11.34
N HIS A 269 16.55 0.29 11.83
CA HIS A 269 16.98 0.99 13.04
C HIS A 269 16.96 0.09 14.28
N ALA A 270 15.88 -0.66 14.52
CA ALA A 270 15.74 -1.55 15.66
C ALA A 270 16.79 -2.68 15.65
N ARG A 271 17.13 -3.21 14.47
CA ARG A 271 18.19 -4.23 14.30
C ARG A 271 19.58 -3.72 14.67
N GLU A 272 19.81 -2.41 14.57
CA GLU A 272 21.06 -1.75 14.96
C GLU A 272 21.02 -1.21 16.40
N GLY A 273 19.94 -1.46 17.16
CA GLY A 273 19.77 -0.94 18.52
C GLY A 273 19.37 0.54 18.59
N ARG A 274 19.05 1.16 17.44
CA ARG A 274 18.64 2.57 17.32
C ARG A 274 17.14 2.74 17.54
N TYR A 275 16.67 2.38 18.74
CA TYR A 275 15.24 2.29 19.03
C TYR A 275 14.52 3.64 19.09
N ALA A 276 15.22 4.71 19.48
CA ALA A 276 14.67 6.06 19.50
C ALA A 276 14.33 6.54 18.08
N GLU A 277 15.20 6.27 17.10
CA GLU A 277 14.94 6.55 15.68
C GLU A 277 13.89 5.62 15.07
N ALA A 278 13.82 4.37 15.54
CA ALA A 278 12.79 3.41 15.09
C ALA A 278 11.38 3.82 15.53
N ALA A 279 11.22 4.35 16.74
CA ALA A 279 9.92 4.64 17.36
C ALA A 279 8.93 5.46 16.49
N PRO A 280 9.29 6.62 15.93
CA PRO A 280 8.35 7.39 15.09
C PRO A 280 8.00 6.70 13.78
N LEU A 281 8.90 5.88 13.22
CA LEU A 281 8.65 5.11 12.00
C LEU A 281 7.76 3.89 12.28
N ALA A 282 8.04 3.16 13.38
CA ALA A 282 7.27 2.01 13.82
C ALA A 282 5.81 2.40 14.14
N ARG A 283 5.61 3.53 14.84
CA ARG A 283 4.28 4.07 15.12
C ARG A 283 3.49 4.36 13.84
N ARG A 284 4.07 5.05 12.86
CA ARG A 284 3.41 5.32 11.57
C ARG A 284 3.02 4.03 10.86
N ALA A 285 3.95 3.09 10.73
CA ALA A 285 3.66 1.79 10.11
C ALA A 285 2.52 1.06 10.85
N ARG A 286 2.52 1.10 12.18
CA ARG A 286 1.53 0.47 13.05
C ARG A 286 0.14 1.09 12.97
N THR A 287 0.05 2.40 12.74
CA THR A 287 -1.20 3.14 12.50
C THR A 287 -1.82 2.73 11.16
N GLU A 288 -0.99 2.65 10.11
CA GLU A 288 -1.44 2.44 8.73
C GLU A 288 -1.65 0.96 8.37
N ALA A 289 -0.89 0.06 8.98
CA ALA A 289 -0.97 -1.39 8.75
C ALA A 289 -1.16 -2.17 10.08
N PRO A 290 -2.22 -1.88 10.85
CA PRO A 290 -2.39 -2.41 12.21
C PRO A 290 -2.61 -3.93 12.27
N GLY A 291 -3.03 -4.53 11.15
CA GLY A 291 -3.33 -5.94 11.01
C GLY A 291 -2.17 -6.79 10.46
N ASN A 292 -1.02 -6.21 10.14
CA ASN A 292 0.11 -6.94 9.56
C ASN A 292 1.06 -7.45 10.67
N PRO A 293 1.22 -8.77 10.86
CA PRO A 293 2.15 -9.35 11.84
C PRO A 293 3.58 -8.85 11.77
N TYR A 294 4.13 -8.58 10.58
CA TYR A 294 5.49 -8.04 10.44
C TYR A 294 5.59 -6.59 10.94
N VAL A 295 4.52 -5.81 10.78
CA VAL A 295 4.45 -4.45 11.35
C VAL A 295 4.32 -4.50 12.88
N LEU A 296 3.54 -5.44 13.40
CA LEU A 296 3.44 -5.69 14.85
C LEU A 296 4.78 -6.12 15.44
N GLU A 297 5.56 -6.94 14.72
CA GLU A 297 6.91 -7.32 15.14
C GLU A 297 7.88 -6.14 15.19
N VAL A 298 7.86 -5.25 14.19
CA VAL A 298 8.68 -4.03 14.20
C VAL A 298 8.35 -3.15 15.41
N SER A 299 7.07 -2.99 15.69
CA SER A 299 6.58 -2.21 16.84
C SER A 299 6.99 -2.88 18.16
N ALA A 300 6.82 -4.20 18.29
CA ALA A 300 7.24 -4.97 19.46
C ALA A 300 8.75 -4.89 19.72
N ALA A 301 9.57 -5.01 18.67
CA ALA A 301 11.02 -4.89 18.76
C ALA A 301 11.46 -3.50 19.21
N THR A 302 10.76 -2.47 18.75
CA THR A 302 11.02 -1.08 19.14
C THR A 302 10.65 -0.84 20.61
N HIS A 303 9.45 -1.25 21.03
CA HIS A 303 9.01 -1.19 22.43
C HIS A 303 9.99 -1.95 23.35
N PHE A 304 10.40 -3.16 22.95
CA PHE A 304 11.35 -3.96 23.71
C PHE A 304 12.67 -3.23 23.94
N GLY A 305 13.22 -2.63 22.88
CA GLY A 305 14.46 -1.88 22.94
C GLY A 305 14.38 -0.59 23.78
N LEU A 306 13.19 0.00 23.91
CA LEU A 306 12.91 1.14 24.76
C LEU A 306 12.58 0.76 26.22
N GLY A 307 12.58 -0.54 26.56
CA GLY A 307 12.23 -1.03 27.89
C GLY A 307 10.71 -1.07 28.18
N GLN A 308 9.88 -0.86 27.16
CA GLN A 308 8.42 -0.91 27.24
C GLN A 308 7.96 -2.37 27.11
N CYS A 309 8.19 -3.11 28.19
CA CYS A 309 8.10 -4.56 28.21
C CYS A 309 6.68 -5.11 28.05
N GLU A 310 5.68 -4.44 28.62
CA GLU A 310 4.29 -4.86 28.51
C GLU A 310 3.82 -4.78 27.05
N GLU A 311 4.06 -3.64 26.41
CA GLU A 311 3.72 -3.37 25.02
C GLU A 311 4.47 -4.31 24.07
N ALA A 312 5.77 -4.53 24.30
CA ALA A 312 6.58 -5.44 23.50
C ALA A 312 6.04 -6.88 23.49
N VAL A 313 5.71 -7.42 24.66
CA VAL A 313 5.18 -8.79 24.78
C VAL A 313 3.76 -8.87 24.20
N ALA A 314 2.93 -7.86 24.44
CA ALA A 314 1.57 -7.81 23.91
C ALA A 314 1.55 -7.77 22.38
N GLU A 315 2.36 -6.91 21.75
CA GLU A 315 2.40 -6.79 20.30
C GLU A 315 3.03 -8.00 19.63
N GLN A 316 4.11 -8.56 20.17
CA GLN A 316 4.70 -9.78 19.61
C GLN A 316 3.74 -10.97 19.70
N ARG A 317 2.92 -11.04 20.76
CA ARG A 317 1.88 -12.06 20.88
C ARG A 317 0.82 -11.91 19.80
N ARG A 318 0.33 -10.68 19.60
CA ARG A 318 -0.59 -10.39 18.49
C ARG A 318 0.00 -10.72 17.13
N ALA A 319 1.29 -10.48 16.94
CA ALA A 319 1.99 -10.84 15.72
C ALA A 319 1.97 -12.37 15.48
N VAL A 320 2.29 -13.18 16.50
CA VAL A 320 2.19 -14.65 16.45
C VAL A 320 0.77 -15.11 16.11
N ASP A 321 -0.23 -14.55 16.80
CA ASP A 321 -1.63 -14.92 16.66
C ASP A 321 -2.19 -14.53 15.28
N GLY A 322 -1.66 -13.46 14.68
CA GLY A 322 -2.05 -12.98 13.35
C GLY A 322 -1.44 -13.75 12.17
N LEU A 323 -0.49 -14.68 12.40
CA LEU A 323 0.11 -15.46 11.31
C LEU A 323 -0.86 -16.55 10.80
N PRO A 324 -1.18 -16.61 9.49
CA PRO A 324 -1.99 -17.67 8.89
C PRO A 324 -1.41 -19.07 9.14
N LYS A 325 -2.26 -20.07 9.34
CA LYS A 325 -1.83 -21.45 9.59
C LYS A 325 -0.89 -21.98 8.51
N GLU A 326 -1.14 -21.61 7.26
CA GLU A 326 -0.38 -22.01 6.08
C GLU A 326 0.92 -21.20 5.89
N TRP A 327 1.11 -20.11 6.63
CA TRP A 327 2.33 -19.30 6.55
C TRP A 327 3.56 -20.17 6.87
N PRO A 328 4.73 -19.94 6.23
CA PRO A 328 5.88 -20.82 6.38
C PRO A 328 6.22 -21.14 7.84
N ALA A 329 6.29 -22.43 8.18
CA ALA A 329 6.55 -22.89 9.53
C ALA A 329 7.82 -22.27 10.17
N PRO A 330 8.95 -22.10 9.45
CA PRO A 330 10.13 -21.43 10.01
C PRO A 330 9.86 -19.99 10.48
N GLU A 331 8.98 -19.24 9.78
CA GLU A 331 8.61 -17.89 10.22
C GLU A 331 7.75 -17.94 11.49
N ARG A 332 6.78 -18.86 11.57
CA ARG A 332 5.99 -19.04 12.80
C ARG A 332 6.89 -19.36 14.00
N GLU A 333 7.83 -20.27 13.84
CA GLU A 333 8.80 -20.62 14.89
C GLU A 333 9.64 -19.41 15.30
N ARG A 334 10.10 -18.61 14.33
CA ARG A 334 10.86 -17.36 14.59
C ARG A 334 10.06 -16.39 15.47
N PHE A 335 8.80 -16.12 15.13
CA PHE A 335 7.94 -15.21 15.90
C PHE A 335 7.67 -15.73 17.32
N VAL A 336 7.42 -17.04 17.47
CA VAL A 336 7.19 -17.68 18.79
C VAL A 336 8.45 -17.62 19.65
N ASN A 337 9.61 -17.92 19.08
CA ASN A 337 10.89 -17.85 19.78
C ASN A 337 11.19 -16.41 20.24
N GLN A 338 10.87 -15.42 19.40
CA GLN A 338 11.01 -14.00 19.73
C GLN A 338 10.08 -13.60 20.89
N LEU A 339 8.81 -14.04 20.88
CA LEU A 339 7.86 -13.82 21.98
C LEU A 339 8.37 -14.40 23.30
N GLN A 340 8.90 -15.62 23.28
CA GLN A 340 9.48 -16.25 24.46
C GLN A 340 10.71 -15.48 24.96
N ALA A 341 11.54 -14.99 24.04
CA ALA A 341 12.71 -14.18 24.39
C ALA A 341 12.31 -12.88 25.10
N TYR A 342 11.30 -12.15 24.59
CA TYR A 342 10.76 -10.97 25.25
C TYR A 342 10.16 -11.31 26.62
N THR A 343 9.32 -12.34 26.69
CA THR A 343 8.69 -12.77 27.95
C THR A 343 9.74 -13.11 29.02
N ARG A 344 10.81 -13.84 28.67
CA ARG A 344 11.88 -14.18 29.63
C ARG A 344 12.70 -12.99 30.08
N ARG A 345 12.97 -12.02 29.19
CA ARG A 345 13.80 -10.85 29.49
C ARG A 345 13.02 -9.76 30.23
N CYS A 346 11.73 -9.65 29.97
CA CYS A 346 10.81 -8.71 30.63
C CYS A 346 10.20 -9.25 31.94
N GLY A 347 10.26 -10.57 32.17
CA GLY A 347 9.84 -11.19 33.43
C GLY A 347 10.92 -11.24 34.52
N ARG A 348 12.04 -10.53 34.32
CA ARG A 348 13.11 -10.34 35.30
C ARG A 348 13.15 -8.88 35.73
#